data_AF-A0A4Y8WKA9-F1
#
_entry.id   AF-A0A4Y8WKA9-F1
#
_cell.length_a   1.000
_cell.length_b   1.000
_cell.length_c   1.000
_cell.angle_alpha   90.00
_cell.angle_beta   90.00
_cell.angle_gamma   90.00
#
_symmetry.space_group_name_H-M   'P 1'
#
loop_
_entity.id
_entity.type
_entity.pdbx_description
1 polymer ?
#
loop_
_entity_poly.entity_id
_entity_poly.type
_entity_poly.pdbx_seq_one_letter_code
_entity_poly.pdbx_strand_id
1 'polypeptide(L)'
;MMIKQALALAVSIALIGGCSDDSDNTSQQKGTALPVTANSTFGSVVMTEEIPEKFQFKDIKTYVKITPKSSNAYRASNTASVPTIHIIATNDGVNNEKVRRAAMIMQHLLTNYAGSQYGSDKQSITNSMANRNATLILTADDNENQTVLTRIYAKEAERQGKLEAWVKASGASSFAGLNFRNADAFVKSLVQYEDQHSEKDFEAVIDGLIEGIVTSKQSSQWLLNSQSLMYRELSLEGDCHYMSNYADYCPNLGAHADRDAAFEEILHITQAQGIAPTLKGLQADIDARALNLYNLHKAGGNAVWRPTDSSWEDWEGDDNNPTVGTSYSHEYFAAAFEAYMGVAKHNGHGLDGYQALTREAMESQDKQAKEWIEGMFHKHLQYTARIDSVGVVTYFEHTYPGSGEIPTFVMNRDDAQPTDGYTYKSQWLINAEIIGDKQINLIANDEDNVIKGNSANNIIFGKGGVDTYLVDHKYAECSITKTKYGATITCPTTGTDELVYVEKVSFSDKTIAL
;
A
#
# COMPACT_ATOMS: atom_id res chain seq x y z
N MET A 1 30.18 5.96 7.65
CA MET A 1 30.99 4.86 7.07
C MET A 1 30.35 3.58 7.56
N MET A 2 29.68 2.85 6.65
CA MET A 2 28.83 1.67 6.91
C MET A 2 27.73 1.85 7.96
N ILE A 3 26.60 2.43 7.55
CA ILE A 3 25.31 2.16 8.19
C ILE A 3 24.98 0.71 7.79
N LYS A 4 25.11 -0.21 8.73
CA LYS A 4 24.71 -1.61 8.57
C LYS A 4 23.62 -1.86 9.60
N GLN A 5 22.42 -2.13 9.08
CA GLN A 5 21.29 -2.73 9.81
C GLN A 5 20.88 -1.96 11.07
N ALA A 6 20.23 -0.81 10.89
CA ALA A 6 19.34 -0.29 11.92
C ALA A 6 17.94 -0.85 11.64
N LEU A 7 17.46 -1.66 12.58
CA LEU A 7 16.11 -2.20 12.75
C LEU A 7 15.03 -1.31 12.11
N ALA A 8 14.44 -1.78 11.00
CA ALA A 8 13.10 -1.38 10.60
C ALA A 8 12.11 -2.21 11.43
N LEU A 9 11.94 -1.86 12.70
CA LEU A 9 10.96 -2.54 13.56
C LEU A 9 9.54 -2.23 13.04
N ALA A 10 8.92 -3.20 12.37
CA ALA A 10 7.51 -3.21 12.05
C ALA A 10 6.70 -3.52 13.33
N VAL A 11 6.56 -2.53 14.21
CA VAL A 11 5.94 -2.71 15.54
C VAL A 11 4.41 -2.83 15.43
N SER A 12 3.90 -4.04 15.18
CA SER A 12 2.48 -4.39 15.29
C SER A 12 2.11 -4.80 16.72
N ILE A 13 1.74 -3.87 17.60
CA ILE A 13 1.52 -4.20 19.02
C ILE A 13 0.23 -3.63 19.59
N ALA A 14 -0.74 -4.48 19.97
CA ALA A 14 -2.03 -4.05 20.54
C ALA A 14 -2.21 -4.43 22.02
N LEU A 15 -2.89 -3.58 22.84
CA LEU A 15 -4.00 -3.91 23.80
C LEU A 15 -4.41 -2.75 24.78
N ILE A 16 -5.70 -2.29 24.69
CA ILE A 16 -6.73 -1.81 25.68
C ILE A 16 -6.38 -0.75 26.77
N GLY A 17 -7.03 0.42 27.00
CA GLY A 17 -8.27 1.10 26.55
C GLY A 17 -8.91 2.01 27.65
N GLY A 18 -9.37 3.24 27.33
CA GLY A 18 -10.26 4.09 28.18
C GLY A 18 -10.34 5.61 27.87
N CYS A 19 -11.56 6.16 27.71
CA CYS A 19 -11.98 7.43 27.05
C CYS A 19 -12.10 8.72 27.91
N SER A 20 -12.12 9.93 27.29
CA SER A 20 -13.25 10.92 27.32
C SER A 20 -12.99 12.20 26.49
N ASP A 21 -14.09 12.80 25.99
CA ASP A 21 -14.25 13.88 24.97
C ASP A 21 -14.00 15.34 25.41
N ASP A 22 -13.79 16.26 24.45
CA ASP A 22 -14.66 17.46 24.23
C ASP A 22 -14.29 18.29 22.97
N SER A 23 -15.30 19.01 22.44
CA SER A 23 -15.45 19.60 21.09
C SER A 23 -15.06 21.08 20.93
N ASP A 24 -14.63 21.52 19.73
CA ASP A 24 -15.27 22.62 18.95
C ASP A 24 -14.60 22.94 17.59
N ASN A 25 -15.33 23.64 16.72
CA ASN A 25 -15.36 23.53 15.25
C ASN A 25 -15.07 24.88 14.52
N THR A 26 -14.14 24.96 13.54
CA THR A 26 -14.11 26.03 12.49
C THR A 26 -13.30 25.71 11.21
N SER A 27 -13.94 26.00 10.06
CA SER A 27 -13.45 26.32 8.68
C SER A 27 -12.80 25.24 7.79
N GLN A 28 -13.63 24.67 6.90
CA GLN A 28 -13.32 23.67 5.87
C GLN A 28 -12.46 24.20 4.70
N GLN A 29 -11.24 23.70 4.57
CA GLN A 29 -10.71 23.33 3.25
C GLN A 29 -11.14 21.87 2.98
N LYS A 30 -12.15 21.68 2.12
CA LYS A 30 -12.74 20.36 1.88
C LYS A 30 -11.74 19.43 1.17
N GLY A 31 -11.38 18.33 1.82
CA GLY A 31 -10.55 17.27 1.23
C GLY A 31 -11.10 16.68 -0.07
N THR A 32 -10.23 16.04 -0.83
CA THR A 32 -10.50 15.33 -2.09
C THR A 32 -11.13 13.97 -1.81
N ALA A 33 -12.34 13.74 -2.32
CA ALA A 33 -12.96 12.42 -2.29
C ALA A 33 -12.26 11.49 -3.30
N LEU A 34 -11.80 10.34 -2.84
CA LEU A 34 -11.24 9.30 -3.72
C LEU A 34 -12.35 8.34 -4.18
N PRO A 35 -12.24 7.75 -5.38
CA PRO A 35 -13.22 6.79 -5.88
C PRO A 35 -13.40 5.60 -4.93
N VAL A 36 -14.65 5.17 -4.78
CA VAL A 36 -14.99 3.94 -4.07
C VAL A 36 -15.52 2.92 -5.07
N THR A 37 -14.85 1.78 -5.18
CA THR A 37 -15.22 0.71 -6.11
C THR A 37 -16.60 0.14 -5.76
N ALA A 38 -17.37 -0.27 -6.78
CA ALA A 38 -18.59 -1.04 -6.58
C ALA A 38 -18.32 -2.30 -5.74
N ASN A 39 -19.21 -2.62 -4.79
CA ASN A 39 -19.06 -3.74 -3.83
C ASN A 39 -17.88 -3.63 -2.84
N SER A 40 -17.22 -2.47 -2.77
CA SER A 40 -16.31 -2.16 -1.67
C SER A 40 -17.05 -2.10 -0.33
N THR A 41 -16.35 -2.45 0.74
CA THR A 41 -16.79 -2.28 2.12
C THR A 41 -16.56 -0.86 2.64
N PHE A 42 -15.96 0.02 1.83
CA PHE A 42 -15.81 1.44 2.13
C PHE A 42 -17.10 2.20 1.84
N GLY A 43 -17.44 3.14 2.73
CA GLY A 43 -18.52 4.09 2.54
C GLY A 43 -18.02 5.40 1.93
N SER A 44 -16.84 5.86 2.35
CA SER A 44 -16.15 7.01 1.75
C SER A 44 -14.65 6.97 2.01
N VAL A 45 -13.89 7.58 1.12
CA VAL A 45 -12.45 7.81 1.26
C VAL A 45 -12.18 9.28 0.97
N VAL A 46 -11.60 10.00 1.92
CA VAL A 46 -11.32 11.45 1.80
C VAL A 46 -9.86 11.70 2.13
N MET A 47 -9.14 12.30 1.19
CA MET A 47 -7.75 12.72 1.33
C MET A 47 -7.67 14.23 1.54
N THR A 48 -6.91 14.70 2.53
CA THR A 48 -6.84 16.11 2.90
C THR A 48 -5.48 16.47 3.49
N GLU A 49 -5.13 17.76 3.43
CA GLU A 49 -4.00 18.34 4.17
C GLU A 49 -4.40 18.81 5.58
N GLU A 50 -5.70 18.75 5.91
CA GLU A 50 -6.22 19.02 7.24
C GLU A 50 -5.98 17.82 8.17
N ILE A 51 -4.91 17.90 8.96
CA ILE A 51 -4.46 16.80 9.83
C ILE A 51 -5.24 16.81 11.16
N PRO A 52 -5.92 15.73 11.55
CA PRO A 52 -6.58 15.62 12.86
C PRO A 52 -5.58 15.77 14.01
N GLU A 53 -5.98 16.39 15.12
CA GLU A 53 -5.11 16.70 16.27
C GLU A 53 -4.22 15.53 16.72
N LYS A 54 -4.79 14.32 16.81
CA LYS A 54 -4.05 13.10 17.20
C LYS A 54 -2.89 12.72 16.24
N PHE A 55 -2.88 13.27 15.03
CA PHE A 55 -1.87 13.06 13.99
C PHE A 55 -1.08 14.33 13.65
N GLN A 56 -1.29 15.45 14.36
CA GLN A 56 -0.63 16.73 14.08
C GLN A 56 0.85 16.72 14.50
N PHE A 57 1.64 15.94 13.78
CA PHE A 57 3.09 15.95 13.83
C PHE A 57 3.62 16.86 12.72
N LYS A 58 4.69 17.59 13.00
CA LYS A 58 5.27 18.58 12.08
C LYS A 58 5.54 18.01 10.67
N ASP A 59 5.89 16.74 10.62
CA ASP A 59 6.37 16.07 9.41
C ASP A 59 5.20 15.53 8.56
N ILE A 60 4.04 15.26 9.15
CA ILE A 60 2.83 14.76 8.45
C ILE A 60 2.16 15.90 7.68
N LYS A 61 1.92 15.71 6.38
CA LYS A 61 1.25 16.70 5.50
C LYS A 61 -0.04 16.20 4.89
N THR A 62 -0.22 14.89 4.75
CA THR A 62 -1.42 14.31 4.14
C THR A 62 -2.08 13.34 5.08
N TYR A 63 -3.42 13.42 5.16
CA TYR A 63 -4.26 12.49 5.89
C TYR A 63 -5.34 11.92 4.96
N VAL A 64 -5.51 10.59 5.00
CA VAL A 64 -6.63 9.90 4.38
C VAL A 64 -7.54 9.32 5.45
N LYS A 65 -8.80 9.73 5.42
CA LYS A 65 -9.88 9.15 6.21
C LYS A 65 -10.64 8.14 5.39
N ILE A 66 -10.57 6.87 5.77
CA ILE A 66 -11.36 5.78 5.19
C ILE A 66 -12.48 5.45 6.16
N THR A 67 -13.72 5.69 5.74
CA THR A 67 -14.92 5.41 6.54
C THR A 67 -15.57 4.13 6.03
N PRO A 68 -15.75 3.09 6.87
CA PRO A 68 -16.47 1.89 6.48
C PRO A 68 -17.91 2.18 6.06
N LYS A 69 -18.46 1.34 5.18
CA LYS A 69 -19.90 1.37 4.87
C LYS A 69 -20.68 1.02 6.13
N SER A 70 -21.71 1.79 6.46
CA SER A 70 -22.49 1.55 7.67
C SER A 70 -23.17 0.18 7.61
N SER A 71 -22.73 -0.74 8.47
CA SER A 71 -23.59 -1.83 8.93
C SER A 71 -24.61 -1.27 9.92
N ASN A 72 -25.77 -1.91 10.11
CA ASN A 72 -26.77 -1.51 11.11
C ASN A 72 -26.18 -1.39 12.55
N ALA A 73 -24.95 -1.85 12.79
CA ALA A 73 -24.25 -1.75 14.08
C ALA A 73 -23.84 -0.32 14.49
N TYR A 74 -23.64 0.61 13.55
CA TYR A 74 -23.22 1.99 13.87
C TYR A 74 -24.37 2.93 14.23
N ARG A 75 -25.64 2.47 14.17
CA ARG A 75 -26.83 3.27 14.52
C ARG A 75 -27.10 3.38 16.02
N ALA A 76 -26.18 2.95 16.88
CA ALA A 76 -26.35 2.92 18.33
C ALA A 76 -25.33 3.84 19.05
N SER A 77 -25.37 5.15 18.77
CA SER A 77 -24.99 6.22 19.70
C SER A 77 -24.92 7.54 18.93
N ASN A 78 -25.72 8.54 19.31
CA ASN A 78 -25.66 9.90 18.76
C ASN A 78 -24.41 10.69 19.23
N THR A 79 -23.43 10.05 19.89
CA THR A 79 -22.28 10.73 20.51
C THR A 79 -20.93 10.04 20.26
N ALA A 80 -20.85 8.90 19.58
CA ALA A 80 -19.56 8.26 19.26
C ALA A 80 -19.10 8.61 17.84
N SER A 81 -17.85 9.04 17.69
CA SER A 81 -17.22 9.23 16.37
C SER A 81 -17.24 7.90 15.61
N VAL A 82 -17.56 7.96 14.30
CA VAL A 82 -17.57 6.77 13.45
C VAL A 82 -16.13 6.22 13.37
N PRO A 83 -15.87 4.95 13.75
CA PRO A 83 -14.55 4.35 13.63
C PRO A 83 -14.07 4.39 12.18
N THR A 84 -12.77 4.66 11.99
CA THR A 84 -12.18 4.85 10.67
C THR A 84 -10.81 4.19 10.56
N ILE A 85 -10.43 3.87 9.32
CA ILE A 85 -9.07 3.48 8.97
C ILE A 85 -8.33 4.75 8.52
N HIS A 86 -7.04 4.83 8.82
CA HIS A 86 -6.23 6.02 8.63
C HIS A 86 -5.04 5.75 7.72
N ILE A 87 -4.70 6.71 6.86
CA ILE A 87 -3.37 6.82 6.25
C ILE A 87 -2.84 8.19 6.61
N ILE A 88 -1.64 8.27 7.16
CA ILE A 88 -0.92 9.53 7.36
C ILE A 88 0.37 9.50 6.55
N ALA A 89 0.74 10.61 5.92
CA ALA A 89 1.93 10.67 5.09
C ALA A 89 2.71 11.96 5.33
N THR A 90 4.04 11.89 5.26
CA THR A 90 4.91 13.08 5.25
C THR A 90 4.71 13.86 3.95
N ASN A 91 5.23 13.38 2.83
CA ASN A 91 4.98 13.92 1.48
C ASN A 91 5.45 12.86 0.49
N ASP A 92 4.63 12.42 -0.46
CA ASP A 92 5.01 11.34 -1.35
C ASP A 92 5.86 11.73 -2.57
N GLY A 93 6.14 13.02 -2.74
CA GLY A 93 6.93 13.56 -3.84
C GLY A 93 6.24 13.57 -5.20
N VAL A 94 5.00 13.08 -5.30
CA VAL A 94 4.24 12.95 -6.56
C VAL A 94 2.78 13.36 -6.40
N ASN A 95 2.56 14.49 -5.73
CA ASN A 95 1.23 15.12 -5.59
C ASN A 95 0.16 14.18 -5.00
N ASN A 96 0.52 13.40 -3.99
CA ASN A 96 -0.34 12.44 -3.30
C ASN A 96 -0.82 11.25 -4.16
N GLU A 97 -0.28 11.01 -5.35
CA GLU A 97 -0.64 9.85 -6.18
C GLU A 97 -0.22 8.51 -5.55
N LYS A 98 0.89 8.48 -4.81
CA LYS A 98 1.33 7.29 -4.07
C LYS A 98 0.48 7.07 -2.83
N VAL A 99 0.12 8.14 -2.12
CA VAL A 99 -0.86 8.08 -1.02
C VAL A 99 -2.22 7.56 -1.53
N ARG A 100 -2.65 8.04 -2.70
CA ARG A 100 -3.86 7.57 -3.37
C ARG A 100 -3.75 6.08 -3.72
N ARG A 101 -2.64 5.65 -4.34
CA ARG A 101 -2.42 4.23 -4.69
C ARG A 101 -2.48 3.33 -3.45
N ALA A 102 -1.89 3.74 -2.33
CA ALA A 102 -1.99 2.98 -1.08
C ALA A 102 -3.46 2.80 -0.62
N ALA A 103 -4.27 3.86 -0.67
CA ALA A 103 -5.71 3.76 -0.38
C ALA A 103 -6.45 2.84 -1.36
N MET A 104 -6.06 2.83 -2.64
CA MET A 104 -6.68 2.01 -3.68
C MET A 104 -6.31 0.53 -3.58
N ILE A 105 -5.08 0.20 -3.22
CA ILE A 105 -4.67 -1.19 -2.92
C ILE A 105 -5.44 -1.72 -1.72
N MET A 106 -5.52 -0.94 -0.63
CA MET A 106 -6.31 -1.33 0.54
C MET A 106 -7.80 -1.54 0.19
N GLN A 107 -8.36 -0.69 -0.68
CA GLN A 107 -9.70 -0.87 -1.21
C GLN A 107 -9.85 -2.17 -2.01
N HIS A 108 -8.88 -2.55 -2.84
CA HIS A 108 -8.92 -3.83 -3.55
C HIS A 108 -8.94 -5.01 -2.56
N LEU A 109 -8.07 -5.00 -1.55
CA LEU A 109 -8.04 -6.05 -0.52
C LEU A 109 -9.38 -6.16 0.24
N LEU A 110 -10.08 -5.05 0.43
CA LEU A 110 -11.34 -4.95 1.18
C LEU A 110 -12.60 -4.88 0.31
N THR A 111 -12.48 -5.13 -1.00
CA THR A 111 -13.62 -5.30 -1.90
C THR A 111 -14.16 -6.72 -1.79
N ASN A 112 -15.49 -6.86 -1.65
CA ASN A 112 -16.15 -8.15 -1.55
C ASN A 112 -15.98 -8.94 -2.84
N TYR A 113 -15.65 -10.22 -2.71
CA TYR A 113 -15.52 -11.17 -3.81
C TYR A 113 -16.62 -12.23 -3.71
N ALA A 114 -17.75 -11.98 -4.38
CA ALA A 114 -18.92 -12.84 -4.31
C ALA A 114 -18.58 -14.30 -4.68
N GLY A 115 -19.03 -15.24 -3.84
CA GLY A 115 -18.78 -16.67 -4.03
C GLY A 115 -17.43 -17.18 -3.52
N SER A 116 -16.51 -16.31 -3.08
CA SER A 116 -15.24 -16.74 -2.48
C SER A 116 -15.41 -17.19 -1.03
N GLN A 117 -14.52 -18.09 -0.58
CA GLN A 117 -14.61 -18.76 0.71
C GLN A 117 -14.47 -17.80 1.91
N TYR A 118 -13.54 -16.85 1.81
CA TYR A 118 -13.18 -15.91 2.88
C TYR A 118 -13.51 -14.46 2.54
N GLY A 119 -13.78 -14.16 1.26
CA GLY A 119 -13.93 -12.78 0.77
C GLY A 119 -15.34 -12.38 0.35
N SER A 120 -16.35 -13.25 0.50
CA SER A 120 -17.72 -12.97 0.06
C SER A 120 -18.37 -11.77 0.77
N ASP A 121 -18.09 -11.59 2.06
CA ASP A 121 -18.43 -10.39 2.84
C ASP A 121 -17.28 -10.02 3.77
N LYS A 122 -16.54 -8.97 3.41
CA LYS A 122 -15.39 -8.43 4.17
C LYS A 122 -15.78 -7.30 5.11
N GLN A 123 -17.07 -7.01 5.30
CA GLN A 123 -17.48 -5.88 6.15
C GLN A 123 -16.98 -6.02 7.58
N SER A 124 -16.93 -7.25 8.12
CA SER A 124 -16.38 -7.54 9.45
C SER A 124 -14.87 -7.25 9.54
N ILE A 125 -14.10 -7.58 8.50
CA ILE A 125 -12.67 -7.29 8.38
C ILE A 125 -12.45 -5.77 8.40
N THR A 126 -13.17 -5.01 7.57
CA THR A 126 -13.07 -3.55 7.51
C THR A 126 -13.50 -2.89 8.81
N ASN A 127 -14.57 -3.38 9.45
CA ASN A 127 -15.00 -2.88 10.75
C ASN A 127 -13.96 -3.18 11.84
N SER A 128 -13.29 -4.34 11.80
CA SER A 128 -12.19 -4.66 12.71
C SER A 128 -11.06 -3.65 12.58
N MET A 129 -10.59 -3.39 11.34
CA MET A 129 -9.53 -2.42 11.08
C MET A 129 -9.91 -1.02 11.60
N ALA A 130 -11.14 -0.57 11.32
CA ALA A 130 -11.64 0.73 11.74
C ALA A 130 -11.77 0.85 13.28
N ASN A 131 -12.32 -0.18 13.94
CA ASN A 131 -12.48 -0.21 15.39
C ASN A 131 -11.13 -0.26 16.13
N ARG A 132 -10.09 -0.77 15.46
CA ARG A 132 -8.72 -0.82 15.97
C ARG A 132 -7.91 0.44 15.61
N ASN A 133 -8.51 1.44 14.96
CA ASN A 133 -7.81 2.63 14.46
C ASN A 133 -6.60 2.28 13.58
N ALA A 134 -6.69 1.25 12.74
CA ALA A 134 -5.61 0.84 11.85
C ALA A 134 -5.06 2.06 11.08
N THR A 135 -3.74 2.27 11.17
CA THR A 135 -3.08 3.46 10.61
C THR A 135 -1.87 3.09 9.76
N LEU A 136 -1.94 3.32 8.46
CA LEU A 136 -0.77 3.21 7.58
C LEU A 136 0.02 4.53 7.61
N ILE A 137 1.33 4.45 7.84
CA ILE A 137 2.24 5.60 7.96
C ILE A 137 3.17 5.61 6.74
N LEU A 138 3.04 6.63 5.88
CA LEU A 138 3.88 6.77 4.70
C LEU A 138 5.00 7.78 4.95
N THR A 139 6.24 7.32 4.86
CA THR A 139 7.47 8.13 4.93
C THR A 139 8.34 7.88 3.72
N ALA A 140 9.37 8.70 3.50
CA ALA A 140 10.22 8.60 2.33
C ALA A 140 11.00 7.29 2.28
N ASP A 141 11.73 7.01 3.35
CA ASP A 141 12.65 5.91 3.49
C ASP A 141 12.72 5.52 4.97
N ASP A 142 13.52 4.51 5.30
CA ASP A 142 13.71 4.03 6.67
C ASP A 142 14.23 5.11 7.61
N ASN A 143 15.10 6.01 7.13
CA ASN A 143 15.68 7.06 7.96
C ASN A 143 14.62 8.11 8.35
N GLU A 144 13.77 8.52 7.39
CA GLU A 144 12.64 9.39 7.70
C GLU A 144 11.63 8.66 8.59
N ASN A 145 11.35 7.39 8.34
CA ASN A 145 10.46 6.57 9.16
C ASN A 145 10.92 6.55 10.62
N GLN A 146 12.19 6.21 10.85
CA GLN A 146 12.79 6.17 12.19
C GLN A 146 12.70 7.53 12.89
N THR A 147 12.99 8.61 12.16
CA THR A 147 12.91 9.98 12.72
C THR A 147 11.48 10.35 13.11
N VAL A 148 10.52 10.07 12.23
CA VAL A 148 9.09 10.39 12.44
C VAL A 148 8.53 9.56 13.58
N LEU A 149 8.76 8.24 13.58
CA LEU A 149 8.30 7.35 14.64
C LEU A 149 8.92 7.70 15.99
N THR A 150 10.23 7.97 16.06
CA THR A 150 10.89 8.40 17.30
C THR A 150 10.25 9.68 17.85
N ARG A 151 9.91 10.64 16.99
CA ARG A 151 9.19 11.86 17.42
C ARG A 151 7.79 11.54 17.93
N ILE A 152 7.06 10.67 17.23
CA ILE A 152 5.72 10.21 17.65
C ILE A 152 5.81 9.54 19.01
N TYR A 153 6.76 8.63 19.21
CA TYR A 153 6.98 7.89 20.44
C TYR A 153 7.34 8.81 21.60
N ALA A 154 8.28 9.74 21.39
CA ALA A 154 8.65 10.71 22.40
C ALA A 154 7.47 11.62 22.80
N LYS A 155 6.63 12.03 21.83
CA LYS A 155 5.43 12.82 22.10
C LYS A 155 4.35 12.03 22.85
N GLU A 156 4.18 10.76 22.52
CA GLU A 156 3.27 9.88 23.25
C GLU A 156 3.75 9.67 24.69
N ALA A 157 5.05 9.47 24.88
CA ALA A 157 5.66 9.38 26.20
C ALA A 157 5.54 10.68 27.00
N GLU A 158 5.73 11.84 26.35
CA GLU A 158 5.53 13.16 26.95
C GLU A 158 4.07 13.37 27.37
N ARG A 159 3.11 13.03 26.50
CA ARG A 159 1.67 13.10 26.77
C ARG A 159 1.29 12.33 28.03
N GLN A 160 1.97 11.21 28.29
CA GLN A 160 1.77 10.39 29.48
C GLN A 160 2.63 10.82 30.69
N GLY A 161 3.51 11.82 30.53
CA GLY A 161 4.47 12.22 31.57
C GLY A 161 5.52 11.15 31.88
N LYS A 162 5.81 10.28 30.91
CA LYS A 162 6.66 9.08 31.05
C LYS A 162 7.95 9.12 30.24
N LEU A 163 8.18 10.14 29.41
CA LEU A 163 9.35 10.26 28.54
C LEU A 163 10.68 9.90 29.23
N GLU A 164 11.00 10.57 30.34
CA GLU A 164 12.23 10.28 31.09
C GLU A 164 12.22 8.89 31.73
N ALA A 165 11.06 8.47 32.26
CA ALA A 165 10.93 7.20 32.98
C ALA A 165 11.09 5.98 32.06
N TRP A 166 10.51 6.02 30.86
CA TRP A 166 10.63 4.96 29.86
C TRP A 166 12.05 4.85 29.32
N VAL A 167 12.67 5.98 28.96
CA VAL A 167 14.06 5.97 28.49
C VAL A 167 15.01 5.49 29.58
N LYS A 168 14.87 5.93 30.83
CA LYS A 168 15.73 5.47 31.93
C LYS A 168 15.50 4.03 32.37
N ALA A 169 14.37 3.44 32.01
CA ALA A 169 14.11 2.02 32.25
C ALA A 169 14.82 1.11 31.24
N SER A 170 15.39 1.69 30.17
CA SER A 170 16.03 0.93 29.12
C SER A 170 17.40 0.35 29.50
N GLY A 171 17.92 -0.52 28.64
CA GLY A 171 19.23 -1.15 28.79
C GLY A 171 20.44 -0.25 28.48
N ALA A 172 20.24 1.05 28.20
CA ALA A 172 21.34 1.95 27.83
C ALA A 172 22.29 2.17 29.02
N SER A 173 23.59 2.18 28.73
CA SER A 173 24.65 2.30 29.75
C SER A 173 24.87 3.74 30.23
N SER A 174 24.45 4.73 29.46
CA SER A 174 24.54 6.17 29.76
C SER A 174 23.32 6.90 29.23
N PHE A 175 22.87 7.94 29.93
CA PHE A 175 21.83 8.87 29.46
C PHE A 175 22.36 10.31 29.33
N ALA A 176 23.69 10.48 29.41
CA ALA A 176 24.31 11.79 29.38
C ALA A 176 24.05 12.48 28.03
N GLY A 177 23.67 13.76 28.08
CA GLY A 177 23.36 14.55 26.88
C GLY A 177 21.88 14.54 26.47
N LEU A 178 21.08 13.56 26.93
CA LEU A 178 19.65 13.52 26.66
C LEU A 178 18.89 14.61 27.44
N ASN A 179 17.94 15.26 26.76
CA ASN A 179 17.15 16.36 27.31
C ASN A 179 15.67 15.99 27.43
N PHE A 180 15.22 15.74 28.65
CA PHE A 180 13.86 15.29 28.93
C PHE A 180 12.83 16.42 29.16
N ARG A 181 13.15 17.68 28.81
CA ARG A 181 12.26 18.81 29.06
C ARG A 181 10.91 18.70 28.33
N ASN A 182 10.94 18.22 27.09
CA ASN A 182 9.79 17.94 26.22
C ASN A 182 10.26 17.05 25.06
N ALA A 183 9.32 16.48 24.30
CA ALA A 183 9.64 15.55 23.22
C ALA A 183 10.53 16.18 22.14
N ASP A 184 10.30 17.44 21.75
CA ASP A 184 11.11 18.09 20.72
C ASP A 184 12.56 18.34 21.18
N ALA A 185 12.76 18.70 22.45
CA ALA A 185 14.08 18.83 23.05
C ALA A 185 14.79 17.48 23.16
N PHE A 186 14.04 16.43 23.52
CA PHE A 186 14.54 15.06 23.59
C PHE A 186 15.01 14.57 22.22
N VAL A 187 14.16 14.61 21.20
CA VAL A 187 14.50 14.21 19.83
C VAL A 187 15.71 14.97 19.32
N LYS A 188 15.78 16.29 19.59
CA LYS A 188 16.95 17.10 19.20
C LYS A 188 18.24 16.66 19.90
N SER A 189 18.16 16.33 21.19
CA SER A 189 19.32 15.81 21.94
C SER A 189 19.70 14.38 21.55
N LEU A 190 18.72 13.58 21.13
CA LEU A 190 18.91 12.18 20.74
C LEU A 190 19.79 12.07 19.47
N VAL A 191 19.61 12.98 18.51
CA VAL A 191 20.50 13.07 17.34
C VAL A 191 21.96 13.28 17.75
N GLN A 192 22.21 14.13 18.76
CA GLN A 192 23.58 14.34 19.27
C GLN A 192 24.06 13.15 20.10
N TYR A 193 23.14 12.44 20.75
CA TYR A 193 23.43 11.27 21.55
C TYR A 193 23.92 10.11 20.67
N GLU A 194 23.28 9.87 19.53
CA GLU A 194 23.66 8.90 18.50
C GLU A 194 25.13 9.10 18.07
N ASP A 195 25.55 10.33 17.80
CA ASP A 195 26.92 10.67 17.41
C ASP A 195 27.98 10.45 18.52
N GLN A 196 27.55 10.43 19.79
CA GLN A 196 28.45 10.48 20.96
C GLN A 196 28.48 9.18 21.77
N HIS A 197 27.55 8.27 21.52
CA HIS A 197 27.39 7.02 22.27
C HIS A 197 27.43 5.81 21.32
N SER A 198 27.37 4.61 21.88
CA SER A 198 27.34 3.40 21.07
C SER A 198 25.99 3.20 20.39
N GLU A 199 25.97 2.56 19.22
CA GLU A 199 24.76 2.14 18.52
C GLU A 199 23.83 1.34 19.45
N LYS A 200 24.40 0.43 20.24
CA LYS A 200 23.67 -0.33 21.26
C LYS A 200 22.96 0.55 22.30
N ASP A 201 23.60 1.64 22.74
CA ASP A 201 22.96 2.55 23.70
C ASP A 201 21.83 3.35 23.04
N PHE A 202 22.02 3.76 21.78
CA PHE A 202 20.99 4.43 21.00
C PHE A 202 19.77 3.52 20.77
N GLU A 203 19.99 2.28 20.32
CA GLU A 203 18.93 1.26 20.17
C GLU A 203 18.20 1.05 21.49
N ALA A 204 18.92 0.85 22.60
CA ALA A 204 18.29 0.68 23.90
C ALA A 204 17.43 1.89 24.31
N VAL A 205 17.82 3.13 23.98
CA VAL A 205 16.98 4.31 24.23
C VAL A 205 15.67 4.26 23.44
N ILE A 206 15.73 3.85 22.16
CA ILE A 206 14.55 3.67 21.32
C ILE A 206 13.67 2.53 21.85
N ASP A 207 14.26 1.39 22.20
CA ASP A 207 13.56 0.22 22.77
C ASP A 207 12.81 0.59 24.05
N GLY A 208 13.41 1.42 24.92
CA GLY A 208 12.75 1.89 26.13
C GLY A 208 11.46 2.69 25.84
N LEU A 209 11.45 3.50 24.76
CA LEU A 209 10.24 4.18 24.32
C LEU A 209 9.20 3.20 23.77
N ILE A 210 9.63 2.25 22.94
CA ILE A 210 8.77 1.22 22.35
C ILE A 210 8.13 0.35 23.44
N GLU A 211 8.93 -0.18 24.37
CA GLU A 211 8.44 -0.96 25.51
C GLU A 211 7.45 -0.15 26.34
N GLY A 212 7.74 1.13 26.58
CA GLY A 212 6.83 2.06 27.26
C GLY A 212 5.49 2.22 26.55
N ILE A 213 5.50 2.40 25.23
CA ILE A 213 4.29 2.49 24.40
C ILE A 213 3.47 1.20 24.48
N VAL A 214 4.13 0.07 24.31
CA VAL A 214 3.52 -1.26 24.24
C VAL A 214 2.87 -1.67 25.55
N THR A 215 3.57 -1.42 26.65
CA THR A 215 3.12 -1.84 27.99
C THR A 215 2.13 -0.86 28.62
N SER A 216 2.07 0.38 28.12
CA SER A 216 1.16 1.39 28.66
C SER A 216 -0.26 1.24 28.14
N LYS A 217 -1.20 1.06 29.08
CA LYS A 217 -2.65 1.05 28.81
C LYS A 217 -3.22 2.38 28.33
N GLN A 218 -2.44 3.45 28.44
CA GLN A 218 -2.84 4.80 27.99
C GLN A 218 -2.41 5.07 26.55
N SER A 219 -1.60 4.20 25.94
CA SER A 219 -1.10 4.39 24.59
C SER A 219 -2.22 4.46 23.56
N SER A 220 -2.06 5.39 22.63
CA SER A 220 -3.03 5.60 21.54
C SER A 220 -3.17 4.34 20.68
N GLN A 221 -4.38 3.84 20.50
CA GLN A 221 -4.62 2.62 19.71
C GLN A 221 -4.13 2.71 18.26
N TRP A 222 -4.16 3.90 17.66
CA TRP A 222 -3.71 4.07 16.27
C TRP A 222 -2.21 3.79 16.13
N LEU A 223 -1.41 4.14 17.16
CA LEU A 223 0.04 3.94 17.19
C LEU A 223 0.39 2.47 17.43
N LEU A 224 -0.43 1.80 18.24
CA LEU A 224 -0.34 0.38 18.51
C LEU A 224 -0.71 -0.49 17.29
N ASN A 225 -1.58 0.02 16.43
CA ASN A 225 -2.11 -0.67 15.27
C ASN A 225 -1.66 -0.02 13.96
N SER A 226 -0.43 0.52 13.94
CA SER A 226 0.15 1.13 12.75
C SER A 226 1.07 0.19 11.98
N GLN A 227 1.17 0.43 10.68
CA GLN A 227 2.16 -0.17 9.79
C GLN A 227 2.86 0.96 9.03
N SER A 228 4.18 0.87 8.87
CA SER A 228 4.94 1.82 8.05
C SER A 228 5.03 1.32 6.61
N LEU A 229 5.10 2.24 5.66
CA LEU A 229 5.35 1.95 4.26
C LEU A 229 6.15 3.10 3.63
N MET A 230 7.30 2.77 3.05
CA MET A 230 8.20 3.74 2.49
C MET A 230 7.69 4.10 1.10
N TYR A 231 7.23 5.34 0.87
CA TYR A 231 6.62 5.71 -0.40
C TYR A 231 7.63 5.65 -1.56
N ARG A 232 8.95 5.66 -1.30
CA ARG A 232 9.96 5.41 -2.34
C ARG A 232 9.94 3.96 -2.83
N GLU A 233 9.49 3.02 -2.00
CA GLU A 233 9.18 1.63 -2.36
C GLU A 233 7.71 1.46 -2.78
N LEU A 234 6.97 2.55 -3.04
CA LEU A 234 5.65 2.48 -3.63
C LEU A 234 5.69 3.07 -5.03
N SER A 235 5.86 2.22 -6.04
CA SER A 235 5.85 2.67 -7.44
C SER A 235 4.44 3.07 -7.87
N LEU A 236 4.26 3.97 -8.82
CA LEU A 236 2.97 4.25 -9.45
C LEU A 236 2.89 3.48 -10.76
N GLU A 237 1.73 2.92 -11.11
CA GLU A 237 1.59 2.25 -12.40
C GLU A 237 2.01 3.19 -13.54
N GLY A 238 2.86 2.70 -14.44
CA GLY A 238 3.43 3.51 -15.53
C GLY A 238 4.64 4.37 -15.17
N ASP A 239 4.97 4.58 -13.89
CA ASP A 239 6.18 5.33 -13.55
C ASP A 239 7.47 4.57 -13.96
N CYS A 240 8.60 5.27 -14.04
CA CYS A 240 9.85 4.68 -14.52
C CYS A 240 10.27 3.44 -13.71
N HIS A 241 10.09 3.46 -12.38
CA HIS A 241 10.49 2.37 -11.48
C HIS A 241 9.57 1.17 -11.61
N TYR A 242 8.26 1.40 -11.73
CA TYR A 242 7.25 0.39 -11.99
C TYR A 242 7.53 -0.35 -13.29
N MET A 243 7.92 0.38 -14.34
CA MET A 243 8.14 -0.14 -15.69
C MET A 243 9.48 -0.87 -15.84
N SER A 244 10.53 -0.35 -15.21
CA SER A 244 11.92 -0.79 -15.41
C SER A 244 12.45 -1.74 -14.35
N ASN A 245 11.68 -2.00 -13.29
CA ASN A 245 12.15 -2.65 -12.07
C ASN A 245 13.32 -1.88 -11.42
N TYR A 246 13.07 -0.60 -11.12
CA TYR A 246 14.03 0.28 -10.43
C TYR A 246 15.40 0.41 -11.11
N ALA A 247 15.42 0.50 -12.45
CA ALA A 247 16.66 0.66 -13.21
C ALA A 247 17.38 1.98 -12.86
N ASP A 248 18.71 1.98 -13.00
CA ASP A 248 19.61 3.08 -12.61
C ASP A 248 19.45 4.36 -13.44
N TYR A 249 18.81 4.26 -14.62
CA TYR A 249 18.45 5.42 -15.44
C TYR A 249 17.19 6.16 -14.96
N CYS A 250 16.40 5.57 -14.07
CA CYS A 250 15.28 6.25 -13.45
C CYS A 250 15.77 7.29 -12.41
N PRO A 251 14.94 8.28 -12.04
CA PRO A 251 15.30 9.21 -10.97
C PRO A 251 15.73 8.46 -9.70
N ASN A 252 16.91 8.80 -9.18
CA ASN A 252 17.43 8.19 -7.96
C ASN A 252 16.53 8.57 -6.77
N LEU A 253 15.88 7.57 -6.19
CA LEU A 253 15.01 7.75 -5.02
C LEU A 253 15.80 7.69 -3.71
N GLY A 254 17.08 7.31 -3.71
CA GLY A 254 17.90 7.13 -2.52
C GLY A 254 18.23 5.67 -2.24
N ALA A 255 18.90 5.41 -1.13
CA ALA A 255 19.18 4.04 -0.70
C ALA A 255 17.88 3.29 -0.35
N HIS A 256 17.90 1.96 -0.53
CA HIS A 256 16.80 1.05 -0.16
C HIS A 256 15.46 1.29 -0.91
N ALA A 257 15.49 2.05 -2.00
CA ALA A 257 14.36 2.18 -2.91
C ALA A 257 14.60 1.31 -4.16
N ASP A 258 14.52 -0.01 -4.01
CA ASP A 258 14.88 -0.99 -5.04
C ASP A 258 13.76 -1.98 -5.40
N ARG A 259 12.56 -1.83 -4.82
CA ARG A 259 11.39 -2.67 -5.07
C ARG A 259 10.08 -1.92 -4.81
N ASP A 260 8.97 -2.51 -5.29
CA ASP A 260 7.61 -2.06 -4.97
C ASP A 260 7.04 -2.89 -3.80
N ALA A 261 7.08 -2.37 -2.58
CA ALA A 261 6.61 -2.99 -1.34
C ALA A 261 5.12 -2.79 -1.05
N ALA A 262 4.38 -2.15 -1.97
CA ALA A 262 3.03 -1.69 -1.68
C ALA A 262 2.04 -2.82 -1.36
N PHE A 263 2.16 -3.98 -2.03
CA PHE A 263 1.25 -5.10 -1.77
C PHE A 263 1.54 -5.79 -0.44
N GLU A 264 2.81 -5.94 -0.08
CA GLU A 264 3.25 -6.49 1.21
C GLU A 264 2.75 -5.64 2.38
N GLU A 265 3.15 -4.37 2.45
CA GLU A 265 2.92 -3.55 3.64
C GLU A 265 1.43 -3.24 3.86
N ILE A 266 0.68 -3.10 2.76
CA ILE A 266 -0.76 -2.86 2.83
C ILE A 266 -1.49 -4.17 3.19
N LEU A 267 -0.94 -5.33 2.82
CA LEU A 267 -1.45 -6.62 3.30
C LEU A 267 -1.15 -6.81 4.78
N HIS A 268 0.06 -6.49 5.26
CA HIS A 268 0.44 -6.59 6.67
C HIS A 268 -0.58 -5.89 7.58
N ILE A 269 -0.90 -4.62 7.31
CA ILE A 269 -1.91 -3.90 8.10
C ILE A 269 -3.32 -4.48 7.95
N THR A 270 -3.67 -4.94 6.75
CA THR A 270 -4.98 -5.56 6.48
C THR A 270 -5.11 -6.90 7.21
N GLN A 271 -4.04 -7.67 7.28
CA GLN A 271 -3.96 -8.95 7.95
C GLN A 271 -4.02 -8.75 9.47
N ALA A 272 -3.10 -7.97 10.02
CA ALA A 272 -2.99 -7.73 11.46
C ALA A 272 -4.25 -7.13 12.07
N GLN A 273 -4.85 -6.13 11.39
CA GLN A 273 -5.95 -5.37 11.98
C GLN A 273 -7.34 -5.83 11.50
N GLY A 274 -7.39 -6.63 10.44
CA GLY A 274 -8.63 -7.08 9.81
C GLY A 274 -8.78 -8.60 9.78
N ILE A 275 -7.95 -9.28 9.00
CA ILE A 275 -8.09 -10.71 8.68
C ILE A 275 -7.86 -11.55 9.93
N ALA A 276 -6.70 -11.44 10.57
CA ALA A 276 -6.33 -12.24 11.73
C ALA A 276 -7.36 -12.18 12.88
N PRO A 277 -7.83 -10.99 13.33
CA PRO A 277 -8.81 -10.92 14.41
C PRO A 277 -10.19 -11.48 14.04
N THR A 278 -10.54 -11.48 12.74
CA THR A 278 -11.88 -11.84 12.24
C THR A 278 -11.96 -13.29 11.77
N LEU A 279 -10.93 -13.76 11.07
CA LEU A 279 -10.81 -15.06 10.41
C LEU A 279 -9.73 -15.91 11.10
N LYS A 280 -9.88 -16.11 12.41
CA LYS A 280 -8.87 -16.78 13.26
C LYS A 280 -8.45 -18.17 12.77
N GLY A 281 -9.38 -18.93 12.20
CA GLY A 281 -9.07 -20.25 11.65
C GLY A 281 -8.10 -20.17 10.47
N LEU A 282 -8.35 -19.23 9.55
CA LEU A 282 -7.46 -19.00 8.42
C LEU A 282 -6.08 -18.51 8.88
N GLN A 283 -6.04 -17.56 9.82
CA GLN A 283 -4.76 -17.08 10.35
C GLN A 283 -3.95 -18.22 10.99
N ALA A 284 -4.60 -19.07 11.81
CA ALA A 284 -3.94 -20.22 12.42
C ALA A 284 -3.40 -21.22 11.37
N ASP A 285 -4.11 -21.40 10.25
CA ASP A 285 -3.64 -22.24 9.16
C ASP A 285 -2.41 -21.62 8.45
N ILE A 286 -2.39 -20.30 8.27
CA ILE A 286 -1.23 -19.54 7.73
C ILE A 286 -0.03 -19.66 8.68
N ASP A 287 -0.22 -19.43 9.99
CA ASP A 287 0.81 -19.58 11.03
C ASP A 287 1.46 -20.98 10.96
N ALA A 288 0.62 -22.02 10.98
CA ALA A 288 1.08 -23.40 10.94
C ALA A 288 1.83 -23.73 9.64
N ARG A 289 1.38 -23.17 8.50
CA ARG A 289 2.03 -23.38 7.20
C ARG A 289 3.40 -22.71 7.14
N ALA A 290 3.52 -21.47 7.59
CA ALA A 290 4.78 -20.73 7.63
C ALA A 290 5.82 -21.47 8.49
N LEU A 291 5.43 -21.89 9.71
CA LEU A 291 6.29 -22.67 10.61
C LEU A 291 6.72 -24.01 10.00
N ASN A 292 5.81 -24.72 9.34
CA ASN A 292 6.14 -25.98 8.67
C ASN A 292 7.13 -25.79 7.52
N LEU A 293 6.98 -24.71 6.74
CA LEU A 293 7.90 -24.40 5.64
C LEU A 293 9.29 -24.04 6.15
N TYR A 294 9.38 -23.21 7.19
CA TYR A 294 10.65 -22.90 7.84
C TYR A 294 11.35 -24.15 8.38
N ASN A 295 10.63 -24.99 9.13
CA ASN A 295 11.19 -26.24 9.66
C ASN A 295 11.69 -27.18 8.56
N LEU A 296 10.94 -27.28 7.45
CA LEU A 296 11.37 -28.04 6.28
C LEU A 296 12.65 -27.46 5.67
N HIS A 297 12.73 -26.14 5.53
CA HIS A 297 13.92 -25.44 5.03
C HIS A 297 15.14 -25.70 5.93
N LYS A 298 14.99 -25.53 7.26
CA LYS A 298 16.06 -25.75 8.25
C LYS A 298 16.56 -27.20 8.27
N ALA A 299 15.70 -28.15 7.98
CA ALA A 299 16.07 -29.56 7.83
C ALA A 299 16.77 -29.88 6.49
N GLY A 300 17.02 -28.88 5.63
CA GLY A 300 17.61 -29.06 4.30
C GLY A 300 16.62 -29.55 3.24
N GLY A 301 15.32 -29.53 3.55
CA GLY A 301 14.26 -29.91 2.62
C GLY A 301 13.95 -28.83 1.58
N ASN A 302 13.26 -29.24 0.51
CA ASN A 302 12.82 -28.34 -0.54
C ASN A 302 11.55 -27.59 -0.12
N ALA A 303 11.70 -26.51 0.66
CA ALA A 303 10.60 -25.60 1.00
C ALA A 303 10.43 -24.51 -0.06
N VAL A 304 9.18 -24.11 -0.32
CA VAL A 304 8.83 -23.00 -1.23
C VAL A 304 9.09 -21.63 -0.62
N TRP A 305 9.22 -21.55 0.71
CA TRP A 305 9.61 -20.33 1.42
C TRP A 305 10.83 -20.63 2.27
N ARG A 306 11.84 -19.76 2.19
CA ARG A 306 13.20 -20.00 2.71
C ARG A 306 13.77 -18.71 3.31
N PRO A 307 13.18 -18.21 4.41
CA PRO A 307 13.70 -17.02 5.07
C PRO A 307 15.07 -17.30 5.68
N THR A 308 15.85 -16.24 5.88
CA THR A 308 17.15 -16.37 6.56
C THR A 308 16.95 -16.62 8.06
N ASP A 309 17.95 -17.21 8.72
CA ASP A 309 17.91 -17.41 10.17
C ASP A 309 17.75 -16.10 10.94
N SER A 310 18.42 -15.04 10.47
CA SER A 310 18.32 -13.71 11.09
C SER A 310 16.92 -13.12 10.95
N SER A 311 16.28 -13.23 9.78
CA SER A 311 14.92 -12.74 9.57
C SER A 311 13.92 -13.52 10.43
N TRP A 312 14.08 -14.84 10.50
CA TRP A 312 13.22 -15.68 11.34
C TRP A 312 13.33 -15.33 12.83
N GLU A 313 14.55 -15.15 13.35
CA GLU A 313 14.79 -14.79 14.74
C GLU A 313 14.20 -13.41 15.09
N ASP A 314 14.25 -12.45 14.15
CA ASP A 314 13.64 -11.13 14.29
C ASP A 314 12.10 -11.23 14.42
N TRP A 315 11.46 -11.91 13.46
CA TRP A 315 10.01 -12.05 13.45
C TRP A 315 9.47 -12.88 14.63
N GLU A 316 10.16 -13.94 15.05
CA GLU A 316 9.77 -14.70 16.24
C GLU A 316 9.87 -13.85 17.52
N GLY A 317 10.80 -12.87 17.56
CA GLY A 317 10.94 -11.92 18.65
C GLY A 317 9.80 -10.90 18.75
N ASP A 318 9.20 -10.54 17.61
CA ASP A 318 8.10 -9.57 17.52
C ASP A 318 6.71 -10.13 17.90
N ASP A 319 6.60 -11.45 18.06
CA ASP A 319 5.36 -12.20 18.34
C ASP A 319 4.82 -12.00 19.76
N ASN A 320 4.15 -10.87 20.01
CA ASN A 320 3.59 -10.56 21.34
C ASN A 320 2.06 -10.56 21.42
N ASN A 321 1.34 -10.72 20.30
CA ASN A 321 -0.12 -10.62 20.28
C ASN A 321 -0.81 -11.79 19.53
N PRO A 322 -1.34 -12.81 20.25
CA PRO A 322 -2.01 -13.95 19.64
C PRO A 322 -3.30 -13.58 18.88
N THR A 323 -3.79 -12.34 19.01
CA THR A 323 -4.98 -11.86 18.29
C THR A 323 -4.69 -11.55 16.83
N VAL A 324 -3.44 -11.23 16.48
CA VAL A 324 -3.06 -10.79 15.13
C VAL A 324 -2.29 -11.84 14.34
N GLY A 325 -1.98 -13.01 14.92
CA GLY A 325 -1.09 -14.00 14.30
C GLY A 325 0.37 -13.65 14.54
N THR A 326 1.27 -14.50 14.06
CA THR A 326 2.72 -14.29 14.23
C THR A 326 3.31 -13.47 13.08
N SER A 327 4.31 -12.63 13.33
CA SER A 327 5.01 -11.82 12.32
C SER A 327 5.50 -12.70 11.17
N TYR A 328 6.15 -13.83 11.45
CA TYR A 328 6.63 -14.74 10.38
C TYR A 328 5.51 -15.28 9.47
N SER A 329 4.26 -15.36 9.96
CA SER A 329 3.13 -15.80 9.16
C SER A 329 2.62 -14.69 8.23
N HIS A 330 2.76 -13.43 8.65
CA HIS A 330 2.43 -12.26 7.85
C HIS A 330 3.44 -12.15 6.71
N GLU A 331 4.72 -12.32 7.01
CA GLU A 331 5.81 -12.27 6.02
C GLU A 331 5.69 -13.37 4.98
N TYR A 332 5.40 -14.61 5.42
CA TYR A 332 5.08 -15.69 4.49
C TYR A 332 3.88 -15.38 3.59
N PHE A 333 2.77 -14.89 4.16
CA PHE A 333 1.56 -14.64 3.40
C PHE A 333 1.72 -13.45 2.44
N ALA A 334 2.43 -12.40 2.86
CA ALA A 334 2.83 -11.28 2.02
C ALA A 334 3.74 -11.72 0.87
N ALA A 335 4.75 -12.54 1.13
CA ALA A 335 5.63 -13.05 0.09
C ALA A 335 4.89 -13.90 -0.97
N ALA A 336 3.94 -14.73 -0.52
CA ALA A 336 3.07 -15.47 -1.43
C ALA A 336 2.12 -14.54 -2.22
N PHE A 337 1.59 -13.50 -1.58
CA PHE A 337 0.69 -12.53 -2.21
C PHE A 337 1.40 -11.65 -3.24
N GLU A 338 2.60 -11.15 -2.95
CA GLU A 338 3.41 -10.40 -3.91
C GLU A 338 3.71 -11.21 -5.18
N ALA A 339 4.02 -12.51 -5.02
CA ALA A 339 4.18 -13.42 -6.15
C ALA A 339 2.88 -13.60 -6.94
N TYR A 340 1.75 -13.74 -6.25
CA TYR A 340 0.43 -13.83 -6.89
C TYR A 340 0.06 -12.55 -7.68
N MET A 341 0.52 -11.38 -7.21
CA MET A 341 0.34 -10.09 -7.89
C MET A 341 1.39 -9.81 -8.97
N GLY A 342 2.33 -10.74 -9.20
CA GLY A 342 3.34 -10.66 -10.26
C GLY A 342 4.55 -9.78 -9.93
N VAL A 343 4.64 -9.25 -8.71
CA VAL A 343 5.76 -8.42 -8.25
C VAL A 343 7.04 -9.27 -8.19
N ALA A 344 6.98 -10.42 -7.54
CA ALA A 344 8.13 -11.32 -7.40
C ALA A 344 8.74 -11.74 -8.75
N LYS A 345 7.89 -12.03 -9.74
CA LYS A 345 8.37 -12.41 -11.07
C LYS A 345 9.01 -11.24 -11.81
N HIS A 346 8.49 -10.03 -11.64
CA HIS A 346 9.08 -8.82 -12.20
C HIS A 346 10.44 -8.50 -11.55
N ASN A 347 10.55 -8.66 -10.23
CA ASN A 347 11.80 -8.48 -9.48
C ASN A 347 12.84 -9.57 -9.78
N GLY A 348 12.43 -10.68 -10.39
CA GLY A 348 13.27 -11.84 -10.70
C GLY A 348 13.51 -12.79 -9.51
N HIS A 349 12.99 -12.46 -8.33
CA HIS A 349 13.10 -13.24 -7.10
C HIS A 349 11.91 -12.94 -6.18
N GLY A 350 11.58 -13.87 -5.28
CA GLY A 350 10.49 -13.67 -4.32
C GLY A 350 10.96 -13.01 -3.03
N LEU A 351 10.04 -12.28 -2.41
CA LEU A 351 10.19 -11.71 -1.08
C LEU A 351 10.55 -12.82 -0.07
N ASP A 352 11.49 -12.53 0.82
CA ASP A 352 11.91 -13.41 1.92
C ASP A 352 12.21 -14.85 1.54
N GLY A 353 12.78 -15.03 0.35
CA GLY A 353 13.17 -16.35 -0.15
C GLY A 353 11.98 -17.20 -0.62
N TYR A 354 10.83 -16.60 -0.94
CA TYR A 354 9.74 -17.30 -1.62
C TYR A 354 10.13 -17.71 -3.06
N GLN A 355 9.82 -18.94 -3.45
CA GLN A 355 10.34 -19.57 -4.66
C GLN A 355 9.32 -19.62 -5.81
N ALA A 356 8.02 -19.58 -5.51
CA ALA A 356 6.97 -19.73 -6.51
C ALA A 356 6.53 -18.38 -7.09
N LEU A 357 7.25 -17.86 -8.09
CA LEU A 357 7.11 -16.46 -8.52
C LEU A 357 5.85 -16.13 -9.36
N THR A 358 5.10 -17.12 -9.85
CA THR A 358 3.88 -16.91 -10.66
C THR A 358 2.71 -17.74 -10.13
N ARG A 359 1.48 -17.37 -10.51
CA ARG A 359 0.26 -18.12 -10.12
C ARG A 359 0.29 -19.58 -10.58
N GLU A 360 0.92 -19.87 -11.72
CA GLU A 360 1.13 -21.23 -12.23
C GLU A 360 2.16 -21.98 -11.40
N ALA A 361 3.26 -21.33 -11.02
CA ALA A 361 4.27 -21.92 -10.14
C ALA A 361 3.66 -22.25 -8.77
N MET A 362 2.84 -21.35 -8.21
CA MET A 362 2.14 -21.56 -6.95
C MET A 362 1.21 -22.77 -7.00
N GLU A 363 0.50 -23.03 -8.10
CA GLU A 363 -0.36 -24.23 -8.23
C GLU A 363 0.41 -25.54 -7.95
N SER A 364 1.68 -25.59 -8.37
CA SER A 364 2.52 -26.78 -8.20
C SER A 364 3.40 -26.78 -6.94
N GLN A 365 3.78 -25.60 -6.43
CA GLN A 365 4.76 -25.45 -5.35
C GLN A 365 4.15 -25.01 -4.01
N ASP A 366 3.06 -24.24 -4.05
CA ASP A 366 2.34 -23.76 -2.86
C ASP A 366 0.84 -23.55 -3.11
N LYS A 367 0.17 -24.65 -3.49
CA LYS A 367 -1.26 -24.63 -3.82
C LYS A 367 -2.11 -24.06 -2.69
N GLN A 368 -1.72 -24.31 -1.45
CA GLN A 368 -2.45 -23.85 -0.27
C GLN A 368 -2.47 -22.32 -0.15
N ALA A 369 -1.32 -21.66 -0.32
CA ALA A 369 -1.26 -20.20 -0.32
C ALA A 369 -2.13 -19.59 -1.44
N LYS A 370 -2.06 -20.19 -2.65
CA LYS A 370 -2.89 -19.77 -3.78
C LYS A 370 -4.38 -19.90 -3.48
N GLU A 371 -4.82 -21.01 -2.90
CA GLU A 371 -6.22 -21.24 -2.51
C GLU A 371 -6.71 -20.22 -1.49
N TRP A 372 -5.87 -19.82 -0.51
CA TRP A 372 -6.25 -18.76 0.44
C TRP A 372 -6.39 -17.40 -0.23
N ILE A 373 -5.45 -17.05 -1.12
CA ILE A 373 -5.47 -15.79 -1.85
C ILE A 373 -6.68 -15.72 -2.76
N GLU A 374 -6.93 -16.74 -3.59
CA GLU A 374 -8.10 -16.81 -4.49
C GLU A 374 -9.42 -16.96 -3.71
N GLY A 375 -9.37 -17.60 -2.54
CA GLY A 375 -10.49 -17.71 -1.62
C GLY A 375 -10.86 -16.38 -0.95
N MET A 376 -10.00 -15.36 -1.01
CA MET A 376 -10.21 -14.08 -0.32
C MET A 376 -10.25 -12.88 -1.26
N PHE A 377 -9.33 -12.76 -2.19
CA PHE A 377 -9.09 -11.57 -3.00
C PHE A 377 -9.51 -11.79 -4.45
N HIS A 378 -9.86 -10.69 -5.13
CA HIS A 378 -10.15 -10.74 -6.56
C HIS A 378 -8.88 -11.06 -7.36
N LYS A 379 -9.00 -11.85 -8.42
CA LYS A 379 -7.89 -12.12 -9.36
C LYS A 379 -7.36 -10.86 -10.05
N HIS A 380 -8.23 -9.88 -10.27
CA HIS A 380 -7.96 -8.62 -10.95
C HIS A 380 -8.11 -7.43 -10.02
N LEU A 381 -7.27 -6.42 -10.23
CA LEU A 381 -7.23 -5.21 -9.43
C LEU A 381 -8.50 -4.40 -9.66
N GLN A 382 -9.24 -4.17 -8.58
CA GLN A 382 -10.60 -3.61 -8.62
C GLN A 382 -10.61 -2.07 -8.60
N TYR A 383 -9.46 -1.43 -8.50
CA TYR A 383 -9.31 0.02 -8.57
C TYR A 383 -8.90 0.49 -9.96
N THR A 384 -9.05 1.78 -10.24
CA THR A 384 -8.52 2.42 -11.45
C THR A 384 -7.05 2.77 -11.25
N ALA A 385 -6.16 2.08 -11.96
CA ALA A 385 -4.74 2.44 -12.00
C ALA A 385 -4.55 3.76 -12.72
N ARG A 386 -3.65 4.60 -12.21
CA ARG A 386 -3.33 5.91 -12.78
C ARG A 386 -1.97 5.83 -13.44
N ILE A 387 -1.98 5.60 -14.76
CA ILE A 387 -0.80 5.29 -15.57
C ILE A 387 0.00 6.57 -15.80
N ASP A 388 1.17 6.70 -15.19
CA ASP A 388 2.06 7.86 -15.38
C ASP A 388 2.67 7.87 -16.79
N SER A 389 2.15 8.75 -17.65
CA SER A 389 2.64 8.87 -19.02
C SER A 389 4.10 9.33 -19.12
N VAL A 390 4.64 10.04 -18.12
CA VAL A 390 6.04 10.49 -18.13
C VAL A 390 6.99 9.31 -17.93
N GLY A 391 6.68 8.44 -16.96
CA GLY A 391 7.44 7.22 -16.73
C GLY A 391 7.41 6.25 -17.90
N VAL A 392 6.25 6.07 -18.55
CA VAL A 392 6.12 5.20 -19.73
C VAL A 392 7.00 5.69 -20.87
N VAL A 393 7.03 7.01 -21.14
CA VAL A 393 7.94 7.61 -22.14
C VAL A 393 9.39 7.38 -21.75
N THR A 394 9.76 7.64 -20.50
CA THR A 394 11.14 7.50 -20.01
C THR A 394 11.65 6.06 -20.18
N TYR A 395 10.85 5.08 -19.77
CA TYR A 395 11.15 3.66 -19.96
C TYR A 395 11.30 3.30 -21.44
N PHE A 396 10.37 3.75 -22.29
CA PHE A 396 10.36 3.41 -23.70
C PHE A 396 11.56 3.99 -24.46
N GLU A 397 11.89 5.27 -24.23
CA GLU A 397 13.03 5.93 -24.86
C GLU A 397 14.37 5.28 -24.48
N HIS A 398 14.47 4.74 -23.26
CA HIS A 398 15.63 3.97 -22.82
C HIS A 398 15.68 2.56 -23.44
N THR A 399 14.54 1.88 -23.49
CA THR A 399 14.45 0.49 -23.96
C THR A 399 14.56 0.38 -25.48
N TYR A 400 14.01 1.36 -26.20
CA TYR A 400 13.92 1.40 -27.67
C TYR A 400 14.43 2.74 -28.24
N PRO A 401 15.71 3.08 -28.04
CA PRO A 401 16.24 4.40 -28.42
C PRO A 401 16.15 4.63 -29.92
N GLY A 402 15.55 5.76 -30.31
CA GLY A 402 15.45 6.18 -31.71
C GLY A 402 14.43 5.41 -32.56
N SER A 403 13.51 4.65 -31.95
CA SER A 403 12.44 3.96 -32.68
C SER A 403 11.50 4.92 -33.42
N GLY A 404 11.26 6.11 -32.87
CA GLY A 404 10.29 7.08 -33.39
C GLY A 404 8.83 6.66 -33.22
N GLU A 405 8.59 5.55 -32.51
CA GLU A 405 7.26 5.02 -32.20
C GLU A 405 6.68 5.73 -30.97
N ILE A 406 5.34 5.71 -30.87
CA ILE A 406 4.65 6.22 -29.69
C ILE A 406 4.74 5.17 -28.58
N PRO A 407 5.25 5.52 -27.38
CA PRO A 407 5.31 4.60 -26.25
C PRO A 407 3.95 4.00 -25.92
N THR A 408 3.91 2.72 -25.59
CA THR A 408 2.66 2.00 -25.30
C THR A 408 2.75 1.31 -23.94
N PHE A 409 1.76 1.56 -23.07
CA PHE A 409 1.58 0.80 -21.83
C PHE A 409 0.74 -0.46 -22.11
N VAL A 410 1.21 -1.61 -21.66
CA VAL A 410 0.58 -2.90 -21.96
C VAL A 410 -0.01 -3.50 -20.66
N MET A 411 -1.31 -3.78 -20.67
CA MET A 411 -2.04 -4.46 -19.59
C MET A 411 -2.24 -5.95 -19.88
N ASN A 412 -1.59 -6.51 -20.90
CA ASN A 412 -1.64 -7.94 -21.18
C ASN A 412 -0.26 -8.56 -21.05
N ARG A 413 -0.21 -9.84 -20.68
CA ARG A 413 1.04 -10.60 -20.72
C ARG A 413 1.25 -11.14 -22.13
N ASP A 414 2.40 -10.81 -22.73
CA ASP A 414 2.92 -11.52 -23.89
C ASP A 414 4.28 -12.11 -23.53
N ASP A 415 4.32 -13.41 -23.24
CA ASP A 415 5.56 -14.11 -22.92
C ASP A 415 6.53 -14.18 -24.11
N ALA A 416 6.09 -13.85 -25.32
CA ALA A 416 6.97 -13.69 -26.48
C ALA A 416 7.74 -12.36 -26.48
N GLN A 417 7.35 -11.38 -25.66
CA GLN A 417 8.03 -10.08 -25.49
C GLN A 417 8.63 -9.96 -24.07
N PRO A 418 9.78 -10.59 -23.81
CA PRO A 418 10.36 -10.65 -22.47
C PRO A 418 10.85 -9.28 -21.95
N THR A 419 10.97 -8.27 -22.81
CA THR A 419 11.44 -6.91 -22.46
C THR A 419 10.46 -6.16 -21.57
N ASP A 420 9.16 -6.43 -21.67
CA ASP A 420 8.11 -5.75 -20.90
C ASP A 420 7.85 -6.47 -19.56
N GLY A 421 8.88 -6.56 -18.72
CA GLY A 421 8.80 -7.25 -17.42
C GLY A 421 7.65 -6.77 -16.53
N TYR A 422 7.31 -5.48 -16.59
CA TYR A 422 6.20 -4.90 -15.82
C TYR A 422 4.83 -5.55 -16.11
N THR A 423 4.68 -6.23 -17.26
CA THR A 423 3.44 -6.93 -17.63
C THR A 423 3.11 -8.11 -16.72
N TYR A 424 4.07 -8.62 -15.93
CA TYR A 424 3.74 -9.56 -14.86
C TYR A 424 2.78 -8.97 -13.82
N LYS A 425 2.88 -7.65 -13.58
CA LYS A 425 2.00 -6.89 -12.68
C LYS A 425 0.78 -6.32 -13.40
N SER A 426 0.99 -5.63 -14.53
CA SER A 426 -0.10 -4.90 -15.22
C SER A 426 -1.14 -5.81 -15.86
N GLN A 427 -0.83 -7.09 -16.10
CA GLN A 427 -1.80 -8.06 -16.63
C GLN A 427 -3.06 -8.20 -15.77
N TRP A 428 -2.97 -7.83 -14.49
CA TRP A 428 -4.08 -7.95 -13.55
C TRP A 428 -4.95 -6.69 -13.46
N LEU A 429 -4.63 -5.64 -14.20
CA LEU A 429 -5.41 -4.40 -14.25
C LEU A 429 -6.64 -4.59 -15.12
N ILE A 430 -7.79 -4.06 -14.69
CA ILE A 430 -9.02 -4.01 -15.51
C ILE A 430 -9.57 -2.58 -15.63
N ASN A 431 -8.97 -1.62 -14.93
CA ASN A 431 -9.36 -0.22 -15.02
C ASN A 431 -8.10 0.65 -15.08
N ALA A 432 -8.03 1.59 -16.03
CA ALA A 432 -6.87 2.45 -16.22
C ALA A 432 -7.27 3.88 -16.59
N GLU A 433 -6.55 4.86 -16.06
CA GLU A 433 -6.59 6.26 -16.46
C GLU A 433 -5.16 6.71 -16.78
N ILE A 434 -4.91 7.19 -17.99
CA ILE A 434 -3.62 7.80 -18.33
C ILE A 434 -3.56 9.17 -17.65
N ILE A 435 -2.50 9.42 -16.89
CA ILE A 435 -2.26 10.71 -16.23
C ILE A 435 -0.99 11.37 -16.77
N GLY A 436 -0.84 12.66 -16.52
CA GLY A 436 0.21 13.49 -17.14
C GLY A 436 -0.17 13.96 -18.54
N ASP A 437 0.76 14.62 -19.22
CA ASP A 437 0.52 15.32 -20.49
C ASP A 437 1.20 14.69 -21.70
N LYS A 438 1.89 13.55 -21.51
CA LYS A 438 2.62 12.89 -22.60
C LYS A 438 1.71 12.02 -23.44
N GLN A 439 2.02 11.97 -24.73
CA GLN A 439 1.36 11.05 -25.64
C GLN A 439 1.89 9.63 -25.41
N ILE A 440 1.02 8.75 -24.93
CA ILE A 440 1.24 7.31 -24.90
C ILE A 440 0.00 6.58 -25.44
N ASN A 441 0.18 5.34 -25.86
CA ASN A 441 -0.91 4.43 -26.19
C ASN A 441 -1.13 3.44 -25.05
N LEU A 442 -2.26 2.73 -25.09
CA LEU A 442 -2.56 1.66 -24.15
C LEU A 442 -3.13 0.44 -24.88
N ILE A 443 -2.57 -0.72 -24.57
CA ILE A 443 -3.10 -2.03 -24.96
C ILE A 443 -3.68 -2.68 -23.71
N ALA A 444 -4.98 -2.96 -23.71
CA ALA A 444 -5.68 -3.59 -22.60
C ALA A 444 -5.44 -5.11 -22.55
N ASN A 445 -6.13 -5.84 -21.67
CA ASN A 445 -6.19 -7.32 -21.67
C ASN A 445 -7.53 -7.81 -22.25
N ASP A 446 -7.78 -9.12 -22.17
CA ASP A 446 -8.99 -9.73 -22.71
C ASP A 446 -10.18 -9.75 -21.71
N GLU A 447 -10.12 -8.93 -20.65
CA GLU A 447 -11.21 -8.77 -19.66
C GLU A 447 -12.07 -7.52 -19.99
N ASP A 448 -13.15 -7.30 -19.26
CA ASP A 448 -13.99 -6.09 -19.44
C ASP A 448 -13.27 -4.86 -18.84
N ASN A 449 -12.63 -4.03 -19.67
CA ASN A 449 -11.85 -2.90 -19.18
C ASN A 449 -12.63 -1.58 -19.13
N VAL A 450 -12.27 -0.73 -18.17
CA VAL A 450 -12.69 0.69 -18.14
C VAL A 450 -11.48 1.59 -18.27
N ILE A 451 -11.38 2.32 -19.37
CA ILE A 451 -10.16 3.06 -19.76
C ILE A 451 -10.47 4.53 -19.98
N LYS A 452 -9.56 5.41 -19.55
CA LYS A 452 -9.61 6.85 -19.80
C LYS A 452 -8.25 7.36 -20.29
N GLY A 453 -8.25 8.11 -21.39
CA GLY A 453 -7.06 8.79 -21.93
C GLY A 453 -6.74 10.09 -21.20
N ASN A 454 -5.63 10.72 -21.58
CA ASN A 454 -5.23 12.02 -21.06
C ASN A 454 -5.53 13.15 -22.07
N SER A 455 -4.88 14.30 -21.92
CA SER A 455 -5.05 15.44 -22.82
C SER A 455 -4.27 15.33 -24.13
N ALA A 456 -3.45 14.29 -24.30
CA ALA A 456 -2.74 13.99 -25.55
C ALA A 456 -3.58 13.07 -26.45
N ASN A 457 -3.13 12.84 -27.68
CA ASN A 457 -3.82 11.95 -28.62
C ASN A 457 -3.42 10.50 -28.34
N ASN A 458 -4.28 9.72 -27.67
CA ASN A 458 -3.95 8.34 -27.33
C ASN A 458 -4.55 7.36 -28.36
N ILE A 459 -3.89 6.22 -28.57
CA ILE A 459 -4.52 5.04 -29.16
C ILE A 459 -4.82 4.05 -28.04
N ILE A 460 -6.09 3.65 -27.92
CA ILE A 460 -6.57 2.69 -26.93
C ILE A 460 -7.03 1.43 -27.65
N PHE A 461 -6.35 0.32 -27.39
CA PHE A 461 -6.65 -1.00 -27.95
C PHE A 461 -7.27 -1.89 -26.88
N GLY A 462 -8.59 -2.11 -26.93
CA GLY A 462 -9.34 -2.86 -25.92
C GLY A 462 -9.11 -4.38 -25.94
N LYS A 463 -8.69 -4.93 -27.09
CA LYS A 463 -8.54 -6.38 -27.34
C LYS A 463 -9.88 -7.13 -27.29
N GLY A 464 -10.12 -7.86 -26.21
CA GLY A 464 -11.28 -8.74 -26.03
C GLY A 464 -11.99 -8.38 -24.73
N GLY A 465 -13.21 -8.90 -24.55
CA GLY A 465 -14.08 -8.45 -23.46
C GLY A 465 -15.08 -7.40 -23.95
N VAL A 466 -15.69 -6.67 -23.02
CA VAL A 466 -16.61 -5.57 -23.30
C VAL A 466 -16.06 -4.29 -22.68
N ASP A 467 -15.24 -3.59 -23.46
CA ASP A 467 -14.49 -2.44 -22.98
C ASP A 467 -15.31 -1.15 -23.03
N THR A 468 -15.02 -0.26 -22.08
CA THR A 468 -15.65 1.05 -21.96
C THR A 468 -14.62 2.17 -21.89
N TYR A 469 -14.66 3.09 -22.85
CA TYR A 469 -13.89 4.33 -22.79
C TYR A 469 -14.66 5.40 -22.01
N LEU A 470 -14.05 5.99 -20.98
CA LEU A 470 -14.65 7.05 -20.16
C LEU A 470 -14.29 8.44 -20.69
N VAL A 471 -15.29 9.30 -20.69
CA VAL A 471 -15.19 10.69 -21.12
C VAL A 471 -15.90 11.59 -20.11
N ASP A 472 -15.18 12.54 -19.52
CA ASP A 472 -15.73 13.47 -18.50
C ASP A 472 -16.57 14.62 -19.10
N HIS A 473 -16.77 14.60 -20.42
CA HIS A 473 -17.59 15.55 -21.17
C HIS A 473 -18.95 14.97 -21.52
N LYS A 474 -19.93 15.86 -21.77
CA LYS A 474 -21.23 15.44 -22.29
C LYS A 474 -21.08 15.01 -23.73
N TYR A 475 -21.90 14.07 -24.17
CA TYR A 475 -21.86 13.58 -25.55
C TYR A 475 -21.95 14.70 -26.60
N ALA A 476 -22.79 15.70 -26.38
CA ALA A 476 -23.01 16.80 -27.32
C ALA A 476 -21.81 17.76 -27.43
N GLU A 477 -20.84 17.68 -26.52
CA GLU A 477 -19.62 18.49 -26.51
C GLU A 477 -18.50 17.84 -27.34
N CYS A 478 -18.66 16.56 -27.71
CA CYS A 478 -17.64 15.76 -28.36
C CYS A 478 -17.94 15.50 -29.84
N SER A 479 -16.88 15.36 -30.63
CA SER A 479 -16.92 14.84 -31.99
C SER A 479 -16.55 13.36 -31.98
N ILE A 480 -17.37 12.53 -32.61
CA ILE A 480 -17.18 11.08 -32.66
C ILE A 480 -17.29 10.62 -34.11
N THR A 481 -16.26 9.95 -34.61
CA THR A 481 -16.24 9.34 -35.95
C THR A 481 -16.04 7.84 -35.81
N LYS A 482 -17.07 7.03 -36.12
CA LYS A 482 -16.93 5.57 -36.11
C LYS A 482 -15.93 5.12 -37.18
N THR A 483 -15.06 4.20 -36.82
CA THR A 483 -14.12 3.54 -37.74
C THR A 483 -14.55 2.09 -37.97
N LYS A 484 -13.81 1.35 -38.80
CA LYS A 484 -14.12 -0.07 -39.06
C LYS A 484 -14.06 -0.93 -37.79
N TYR A 485 -13.21 -0.56 -36.85
CA TYR A 485 -12.89 -1.38 -35.66
C TYR A 485 -13.14 -0.63 -34.34
N GLY A 486 -13.78 0.55 -34.36
CA GLY A 486 -14.01 1.36 -33.17
C GLY A 486 -14.43 2.78 -33.51
N ALA A 487 -13.76 3.79 -32.93
CA ALA A 487 -14.08 5.19 -33.18
C ALA A 487 -12.90 6.13 -32.89
N THR A 488 -12.90 7.30 -33.50
CA THR A 488 -12.08 8.44 -33.10
C THR A 488 -12.94 9.41 -32.31
N ILE A 489 -12.45 9.90 -31.17
CA ILE A 489 -13.17 10.78 -30.25
C ILE A 489 -12.34 12.02 -29.95
N THR A 490 -12.96 13.19 -30.02
CA THR A 490 -12.37 14.46 -29.59
C THR A 490 -13.37 15.20 -28.72
N CYS A 491 -12.96 15.62 -27.53
CA CYS A 491 -13.77 16.42 -26.61
C CYS A 491 -12.99 17.69 -26.19
N PRO A 492 -13.64 18.68 -25.54
CA PRO A 492 -12.91 19.80 -24.94
C PRO A 492 -11.84 19.27 -23.97
N THR A 493 -10.68 19.91 -23.90
CA THR A 493 -9.59 19.56 -22.95
C THR A 493 -9.01 18.15 -23.03
N THR A 494 -9.51 17.29 -23.92
CA THR A 494 -8.92 16.00 -24.26
C THR A 494 -8.17 16.10 -25.59
N GLY A 495 -7.30 15.12 -25.86
CA GLY A 495 -6.79 14.92 -27.21
C GLY A 495 -7.86 14.37 -28.16
N THR A 496 -7.40 14.00 -29.36
CA THR A 496 -8.14 13.17 -30.31
C THR A 496 -7.69 11.73 -30.15
N ASP A 497 -8.51 10.94 -29.48
CA ASP A 497 -8.20 9.54 -29.16
C ASP A 497 -8.75 8.60 -30.21
N GLU A 498 -7.96 7.60 -30.57
CA GLU A 498 -8.37 6.49 -31.42
C GLU A 498 -8.67 5.26 -30.56
N LEU A 499 -9.91 4.79 -30.63
CA LEU A 499 -10.39 3.59 -29.96
C LEU A 499 -10.47 2.45 -30.98
N VAL A 500 -9.87 1.32 -30.63
CA VAL A 500 -9.80 0.12 -31.46
C VAL A 500 -10.20 -1.09 -30.61
N TYR A 501 -11.20 -1.85 -31.09
CA TYR A 501 -11.85 -2.92 -30.35
C TYR A 501 -12.29 -2.48 -28.95
N VAL A 502 -13.05 -1.38 -28.92
CA VAL A 502 -13.72 -0.88 -27.72
C VAL A 502 -15.21 -0.86 -28.02
N GLU A 503 -16.01 -1.49 -27.17
CA GLU A 503 -17.44 -1.71 -27.43
C GLU A 503 -18.30 -0.52 -27.01
N LYS A 504 -17.86 0.24 -26.00
CA LYS A 504 -18.67 1.31 -25.38
C LYS A 504 -17.88 2.58 -25.14
N VAL A 505 -18.59 3.70 -25.19
CA VAL A 505 -18.10 5.00 -24.72
C VAL A 505 -19.08 5.55 -23.70
N SER A 506 -18.61 5.85 -22.50
CA SER A 506 -19.40 6.46 -21.44
C SER A 506 -19.02 7.92 -21.26
N PHE A 507 -19.93 8.79 -21.66
CA PHE A 507 -19.90 10.23 -21.41
C PHE A 507 -20.47 10.53 -20.03
N SER A 508 -20.31 11.76 -19.54
CA SER A 508 -20.85 12.18 -18.25
C SER A 508 -22.39 12.17 -18.18
N ASP A 509 -23.07 12.19 -19.34
CA ASP A 509 -24.54 12.22 -19.44
C ASP A 509 -25.18 10.97 -20.05
N LYS A 510 -24.42 10.11 -20.75
CA LYS A 510 -24.92 8.84 -21.31
C LYS A 510 -23.80 7.90 -21.76
N THR A 511 -24.15 6.63 -21.97
CA THR A 511 -23.28 5.64 -22.61
C THR A 511 -23.79 5.28 -24.01
N ILE A 512 -22.90 5.11 -24.98
CA ILE A 512 -23.21 4.61 -26.33
C ILE A 512 -22.43 3.33 -26.64
N ALA A 513 -22.96 2.54 -27.58
CA ALA A 513 -22.24 1.42 -28.19
C ALA A 513 -21.58 1.85 -29.51
N LEU A 514 -20.37 1.33 -29.77
CA LEU A 514 -19.62 1.60 -31.00
C LEU A 514 -19.97 0.64 -32.14
#